data_AF-A0A7V3K4M5-F1
#
_entry.id   AF-A0A7V3K4M5-F1
#
_cell.length_a   1.000
_cell.length_b   1.000
_cell.length_c   1.000
_cell.angle_alpha   90.00
_cell.angle_beta   90.00
_cell.angle_gamma   90.00
#
_symmetry.space_group_name_H-M   'P 1'
#
loop_
_entity.id
_entity.type
_entity.pdbx_description
1 polymer ?
#
loop_
_entity_poly.entity_id
_entity_poly.type
_entity_poly.pdbx_seq_one_letter_code
_entity_poly.pdbx_strand_id
1 'polypeptide(L)'
;MAPLPEDLPRAPGIQAGPTVLRRVAAAAADFARRRLGFALLVLLSITFLTFSGLEMSRGEALGPAAVHGAQMTVRYLAGLARGDLGVSTSVRPRLAVPVAEVVAEAFPKSAGLLGASLCIAVVVGVLLGSLAARRRHSSLSIGFLVLSLLGVSLPSFFTALLLQMGVIAFVRTFGRQLVPVGGFGWDAHIVLPALVLAARPIAQIFRVTQVSLATVLDEDYIRTGLAKGLPPRTLMVRHVYPNVAVPVLTTIGLSLRFSLVSLPVVELFFSWPGAGFNLLRAIARKDDALAVALILCFGLLFMVVNLLLEAAYRRLDPRLQEAGEGAARIASVGWREAARTAFRDLRFLLVESRLGRWLRRKPARSPEDAARTAALRDLVRRQAAASHVPDVSAAARRRERAQAWLRMTLGNPPFLLGSVILGLLVAVAVGAPHLVPHSPYQTEGLRVVNGEMQVPPFPPSGEHPWGTDVMGRDILALVFAGTQRTLALAVFVVLARVTLGAVLGMVAGWFAGSWVDRLFLSLA
;
A
#
# COMPACT_ATOMS: atom_id res chain seq x y z
N MET A 1 53.25 40.57 17.05
CA MET A 1 51.90 41.13 16.83
C MET A 1 51.93 41.75 15.44
N ALA A 2 51.54 40.99 14.42
CA ALA A 2 51.51 41.43 13.02
C ALA A 2 50.03 41.58 12.61
N PRO A 3 49.64 42.66 11.91
CA PRO A 3 48.24 42.86 11.54
C PRO A 3 47.84 41.93 10.40
N LEU A 4 46.67 41.31 10.52
CA LEU A 4 46.04 40.49 9.49
C LEU A 4 45.57 41.38 8.32
N PRO A 5 45.64 40.91 7.06
CA PRO A 5 45.16 41.67 5.90
C PRO A 5 43.62 41.73 5.88
N GLU A 6 43.11 42.94 5.67
CA GLU A 6 41.70 43.33 5.87
C GLU A 6 40.83 43.21 4.60
N ASP A 7 41.08 42.22 3.74
CA ASP A 7 40.32 42.07 2.48
C ASP A 7 39.84 40.63 2.27
N LEU A 8 38.69 40.30 2.90
CA LEU A 8 37.83 39.21 2.46
C LEU A 8 36.62 39.82 1.73
N PRO A 9 36.31 39.39 0.48
CA PRO A 9 35.14 39.89 -0.23
C PRO A 9 33.87 39.51 0.56
N ARG A 10 33.13 40.54 1.01
CA ARG A 10 31.82 40.37 1.63
C ARG A 10 30.91 39.62 0.65
N ALA A 11 30.37 38.48 1.09
CA ALA A 11 29.40 37.72 0.32
C ALA A 11 28.26 38.64 -0.15
N PRO A 12 27.83 38.58 -1.43
CA PRO A 12 26.77 39.43 -1.91
C PRO A 12 25.51 39.14 -1.11
N GLY A 13 25.03 40.16 -0.38
CA GLY A 13 23.77 40.09 0.33
C GLY A 13 22.66 39.74 -0.64
N ILE A 14 21.97 38.62 -0.40
CA ILE A 14 20.79 38.22 -1.17
C ILE A 14 19.67 39.19 -0.80
N GLN A 15 19.66 40.37 -1.43
CA GLN A 15 18.48 41.22 -1.45
C GLN A 15 17.48 40.54 -2.41
N ALA A 16 16.45 39.91 -1.84
CA ALA A 16 15.38 39.29 -2.61
C ALA A 16 14.57 40.36 -3.35
N GLY A 17 15.02 40.73 -4.56
CA GLY A 17 14.30 41.67 -5.41
C GLY A 17 12.90 41.15 -5.79
N PRO A 18 11.98 42.04 -6.23
CA PRO A 18 10.60 41.70 -6.61
C PRO A 18 10.49 40.63 -7.71
N THR A 19 11.57 40.38 -8.45
CA THR A 19 11.71 39.30 -9.44
C THR A 19 11.82 37.90 -8.82
N VAL A 20 12.40 37.77 -7.62
CA VAL A 20 12.53 36.48 -6.91
C VAL A 20 11.17 36.07 -6.33
N LEU A 21 10.47 37.00 -5.67
CA LEU A 21 9.11 36.79 -5.17
C LEU A 21 8.13 36.39 -6.29
N ARG A 22 8.21 37.04 -7.46
CA ARG A 22 7.42 36.66 -8.64
C ARG A 22 7.74 35.26 -9.17
N ARG A 23 9.02 34.87 -9.20
CA ARG A 23 9.45 33.53 -9.63
C ARG A 23 9.01 32.44 -8.65
N VAL A 24 9.11 32.70 -7.34
CA VAL A 24 8.63 31.78 -6.29
C VAL A 24 7.11 31.65 -6.34
N ALA A 25 6.38 32.75 -6.50
CA ALA A 25 4.92 32.74 -6.66
C ALA A 25 4.48 31.98 -7.92
N ALA A 26 5.16 32.18 -9.05
CA ALA A 26 4.89 31.47 -10.30
C ALA A 26 5.17 29.97 -10.19
N ALA A 27 6.28 29.57 -9.56
CA ALA A 27 6.61 28.17 -9.31
C ALA A 27 5.60 27.50 -8.34
N ALA A 28 5.19 28.21 -7.29
CA ALA A 28 4.17 27.75 -6.35
C ALA A 28 2.80 27.58 -7.02
N ALA A 29 2.41 28.53 -7.89
CA ALA A 29 1.17 28.45 -8.66
C ALA A 29 1.19 27.29 -9.67
N ASP A 30 2.33 27.05 -10.33
CA ASP A 30 2.46 25.92 -11.27
C ASP A 30 2.41 24.57 -10.55
N PHE A 31 3.08 24.47 -9.40
CA PHE A 31 3.00 23.29 -8.52
C PHE A 31 1.56 23.03 -8.06
N ALA A 32 0.86 24.05 -7.56
CA ALA A 32 -0.52 23.94 -7.08
C ALA A 32 -1.47 23.50 -8.21
N ARG A 33 -1.35 24.10 -9.40
CA ARG A 33 -2.17 23.75 -10.56
C ARG A 33 -1.96 22.29 -11.01
N ARG A 34 -0.71 21.82 -11.06
CA ARG A 34 -0.41 20.41 -11.40
C ARG A 34 -1.01 19.45 -10.37
N ARG A 35 -0.89 19.79 -9.09
CA ARG A 35 -1.43 18.97 -8.00
C ARG A 35 -2.95 18.93 -8.01
N LEU A 36 -3.61 20.05 -8.31
CA LEU A 36 -5.07 20.12 -8.48
C LEU A 36 -5.54 19.34 -9.70
N GLY A 37 -4.82 19.44 -10.83
CA GLY A 37 -5.13 18.65 -12.03
C GLY A 37 -5.03 17.13 -11.77
N PHE A 38 -3.97 16.71 -11.06
CA PHE A 38 -3.81 15.34 -10.63
C PHE A 38 -4.91 14.90 -9.65
N ALA A 39 -5.26 15.76 -8.68
CA ALA A 39 -6.36 15.54 -7.73
C ALA A 39 -7.66 15.21 -8.45
N LEU A 40 -8.01 16.06 -9.41
CA LEU A 40 -9.24 15.96 -10.16
C LEU A 40 -9.28 14.68 -10.98
N LEU A 41 -8.16 14.29 -11.60
CA LEU A 41 -8.05 13.04 -12.34
C LEU A 41 -8.25 11.83 -11.41
N VAL A 42 -7.61 11.82 -10.25
CA VAL A 42 -7.77 10.74 -9.26
C VAL A 42 -9.21 10.66 -8.78
N LEU A 43 -9.84 11.78 -8.41
CA LEU A 43 -11.24 11.82 -7.96
C LEU A 43 -12.20 11.37 -9.06
N LEU A 44 -11.96 11.78 -10.31
CA LEU A 44 -12.71 11.32 -11.48
C LEU A 44 -12.56 9.80 -11.67
N SER A 45 -11.34 9.28 -11.59
CA SER A 45 -11.08 7.84 -11.67
C SER A 45 -11.75 7.07 -10.54
N ILE A 46 -11.69 7.57 -9.30
CA ILE A 46 -12.37 6.96 -8.15
C ILE A 46 -13.88 6.90 -8.40
N THR A 47 -14.49 8.01 -8.83
CA THR A 47 -15.94 8.06 -9.12
C THR A 47 -16.31 7.04 -10.20
N PHE A 48 -15.58 7.05 -11.32
CA PHE A 48 -15.80 6.17 -12.46
C PHE A 48 -15.65 4.69 -12.11
N LEU A 49 -14.55 4.32 -11.44
CA LEU A 49 -14.29 2.94 -11.05
C LEU A 49 -15.29 2.47 -10.00
N THR A 50 -15.75 3.36 -9.12
CA THR A 50 -16.76 3.02 -8.11
C THR A 50 -18.10 2.69 -8.78
N PHE A 51 -18.63 3.56 -9.64
CA PHE A 51 -19.88 3.27 -10.34
C PHE A 51 -19.78 2.02 -11.21
N SER A 52 -18.69 1.89 -11.98
CA SER A 52 -18.47 0.70 -12.82
C SER A 52 -18.38 -0.58 -11.96
N GLY A 53 -17.67 -0.51 -10.83
CA GLY A 53 -17.52 -1.64 -9.90
C GLY A 53 -18.84 -2.01 -9.22
N LEU A 54 -19.68 -1.03 -8.87
CA LEU A 54 -21.01 -1.27 -8.31
C LEU A 54 -21.92 -1.97 -9.32
N GLU A 55 -21.90 -1.59 -10.60
CA GLU A 55 -22.66 -2.30 -11.65
C GLU A 55 -22.14 -3.73 -11.87
N MET A 56 -20.82 -3.91 -11.92
CA MET A 56 -20.21 -5.24 -12.01
C MET A 56 -20.59 -6.12 -10.81
N SER A 57 -20.69 -5.54 -9.61
CA SER A 57 -21.12 -6.26 -8.40
C SER A 57 -22.57 -6.76 -8.49
N ARG A 58 -23.39 -6.17 -9.37
CA ARG A 58 -24.76 -6.59 -9.65
C ARG A 58 -24.85 -7.64 -10.77
N GLY A 59 -23.71 -8.05 -11.33
CA GLY A 59 -23.61 -9.07 -12.38
C GLY A 59 -23.48 -8.52 -13.79
N GLU A 60 -23.34 -7.20 -13.99
CA GLU A 60 -23.08 -6.65 -15.32
C GLU A 60 -21.66 -6.99 -15.81
N ALA A 61 -21.55 -7.27 -17.12
CA ALA A 61 -20.26 -7.42 -17.78
C ALA A 61 -19.48 -6.10 -17.83
N LEU A 62 -18.15 -6.16 -17.93
CA LEU A 62 -17.26 -5.00 -17.87
C LEU A 62 -17.60 -3.90 -18.89
N GLY A 63 -17.99 -4.26 -20.12
CA GLY A 63 -18.30 -3.31 -21.19
C GLY A 63 -19.50 -2.41 -20.85
N PRO A 64 -20.70 -3.00 -20.67
CA PRO A 64 -21.90 -2.26 -20.22
C PRO A 64 -21.68 -1.50 -18.92
N ALA A 65 -21.07 -2.14 -17.91
CA ALA A 65 -20.80 -1.53 -16.62
C ALA A 65 -19.90 -0.28 -16.73
N ALA A 66 -18.91 -0.29 -17.62
CA ALA A 66 -18.05 0.87 -17.87
C ALA A 66 -18.80 2.03 -18.55
N VAL A 67 -19.71 1.72 -19.50
CA VAL A 67 -20.52 2.74 -20.17
C VAL A 67 -21.50 3.38 -19.18
N HIS A 68 -22.22 2.57 -18.40
CA HIS A 68 -23.10 3.06 -17.34
C HIS A 68 -22.32 3.84 -16.28
N GLY A 69 -21.17 3.32 -15.85
CA GLY A 69 -20.28 3.98 -14.91
C GLY A 69 -19.83 5.37 -15.38
N ALA A 70 -19.49 5.51 -16.67
CA ALA A 70 -19.16 6.81 -17.25
C ALA A 70 -20.35 7.79 -17.23
N GLN A 71 -21.54 7.34 -17.61
CA GLN A 71 -22.76 8.17 -17.59
C GLN A 71 -23.10 8.64 -16.16
N MET A 72 -23.04 7.73 -15.18
CA MET A 72 -23.30 8.04 -13.77
C MET A 72 -22.24 8.99 -13.21
N THR A 73 -20.98 8.83 -13.60
CA THR A 73 -19.90 9.74 -13.22
C THR A 73 -20.19 11.17 -13.68
N VAL A 74 -20.60 11.34 -14.95
CA VAL A 74 -20.95 12.66 -15.49
C VAL A 74 -22.13 13.27 -14.73
N ARG A 75 -23.20 12.50 -14.48
CA ARG A 75 -24.37 12.97 -13.73
C ARG A 75 -24.02 13.36 -12.30
N TYR A 76 -23.23 12.53 -11.62
CA TYR A 76 -22.80 12.77 -10.25
C TYR A 76 -21.94 14.04 -10.15
N LEU A 77 -20.99 14.24 -11.07
CA LEU A 77 -20.19 15.47 -11.12
C LEU A 77 -21.03 16.71 -11.43
N ALA A 78 -22.05 16.59 -12.29
CA ALA A 78 -22.98 17.67 -12.56
C ALA A 78 -23.83 18.04 -11.33
N GLY A 79 -24.20 17.04 -10.51
CA GLY A 79 -24.85 17.25 -9.21
C GLY A 79 -23.91 17.90 -8.18
N LEU A 80 -22.68 17.40 -8.07
CA LEU A 80 -21.64 17.93 -7.18
C LEU A 80 -21.35 19.41 -7.47
N ALA A 81 -21.31 19.81 -8.75
CA ALA A 81 -21.13 21.20 -9.16
C ALA A 81 -22.26 22.14 -8.70
N ARG A 82 -23.44 21.58 -8.39
CA ARG A 82 -24.60 22.30 -7.82
C ARG A 82 -24.69 22.18 -6.30
N GLY A 83 -23.73 21.50 -5.67
CA GLY A 83 -23.76 21.20 -4.24
C GLY A 83 -24.70 20.06 -3.85
N ASP A 84 -25.20 19.29 -4.82
CA ASP A 84 -26.13 18.17 -4.59
C ASP A 84 -25.37 16.83 -4.61
N LEU A 85 -25.27 16.19 -3.44
CA LEU A 85 -24.67 14.85 -3.27
C LEU A 85 -25.72 13.72 -3.39
N GLY A 86 -26.98 14.07 -3.59
CA GLY A 86 -28.11 13.16 -3.57
C GLY A 86 -28.60 12.83 -2.15
N VAL A 87 -29.52 11.86 -2.09
CA VAL A 87 -30.16 11.39 -0.86
C VAL A 87 -29.86 9.91 -0.64
N SER A 88 -29.74 9.52 0.62
CA SER A 88 -29.52 8.14 1.06
C SER A 88 -30.75 7.62 1.80
N THR A 89 -31.14 6.38 1.49
CA THR A 89 -32.15 5.61 2.23
C THR A 89 -31.52 4.48 3.05
N SER A 90 -30.20 4.26 2.92
CA SER A 90 -29.49 3.19 3.63
C SER A 90 -29.48 3.37 5.14
N VAL A 91 -29.32 4.61 5.62
CA VAL A 91 -29.19 4.91 7.04
C VAL A 91 -30.55 4.86 7.74
N ARG A 92 -31.58 5.45 7.12
CA ARG A 92 -32.97 5.39 7.60
C ARG A 92 -33.86 4.84 6.47
N PRO A 93 -34.24 3.55 6.52
CA PRO A 93 -35.01 2.91 5.43
C PRO A 93 -36.35 3.58 5.11
N ARG A 94 -36.87 4.42 6.02
CA ARG A 94 -38.17 5.11 5.89
C ARG A 94 -38.05 6.60 5.61
N LEU A 95 -36.84 7.16 5.54
CA LEU A 95 -36.61 8.59 5.35
C LEU A 95 -35.41 8.81 4.43
N ALA A 96 -35.61 9.52 3.32
CA ALA A 96 -34.51 9.99 2.49
C ALA A 96 -33.73 11.07 3.28
N VAL A 97 -32.48 10.77 3.62
CA VAL A 97 -31.59 11.69 4.35
C VAL A 97 -30.57 12.24 3.35
N PRO A 98 -30.28 13.56 3.33
CA PRO A 98 -29.22 14.10 2.49
C PRO A 98 -27.88 13.40 2.73
N VAL A 99 -27.20 13.00 1.66
CA VAL A 99 -25.89 12.30 1.77
C VAL A 99 -24.87 13.17 2.51
N ALA A 100 -24.94 14.50 2.32
CA ALA A 100 -24.08 15.46 3.00
C ALA A 100 -24.14 15.35 4.53
N GLU A 101 -25.34 15.15 5.10
CA GLU A 101 -25.53 15.02 6.56
C GLU A 101 -24.89 13.73 7.08
N VAL A 102 -25.11 12.62 6.38
CA VAL A 102 -24.53 11.32 6.74
C VAL A 102 -23.00 11.39 6.69
N VAL A 103 -22.44 12.00 5.64
CA VAL A 103 -21.00 12.17 5.48
C VAL A 103 -20.44 13.08 6.58
N ALA A 104 -21.07 14.22 6.86
CA ALA A 104 -20.62 15.17 7.87
C ALA A 104 -20.58 14.56 9.28
N GLU A 105 -21.51 13.65 9.59
CA GLU A 105 -21.53 12.96 10.88
C GLU A 105 -20.50 11.80 10.95
N ALA A 106 -20.39 11.01 9.88
CA ALA A 106 -19.62 9.78 9.88
C ALA A 106 -18.12 10.00 9.63
N PHE A 107 -17.78 10.94 8.73
CA PHE A 107 -16.40 11.14 8.28
C PHE A 107 -15.44 11.60 9.39
N PRO A 108 -15.78 12.57 10.26
CA PRO A 108 -14.89 12.97 11.36
C PRO A 108 -14.58 11.82 12.33
N LYS A 109 -15.55 10.93 12.58
CA LYS A 109 -15.37 9.76 13.45
C LYS A 109 -14.35 8.78 12.86
N SER A 110 -14.40 8.54 11.56
CA SER A 110 -13.39 7.73 10.84
C SER A 110 -12.03 8.39 10.79
N ALA A 111 -11.98 9.69 10.47
CA ALA A 111 -10.74 10.44 10.36
C ALA A 111 -10.01 10.50 11.71
N GLY A 112 -10.75 10.71 12.81
CA GLY A 112 -10.16 10.73 14.16
C GLY A 112 -9.70 9.33 14.61
N LEU A 113 -10.45 8.27 14.30
CA LEU A 113 -10.00 6.89 14.58
C LEU A 113 -8.71 6.56 13.81
N LEU A 114 -8.66 6.88 12.52
CA LEU A 114 -7.48 6.71 11.69
C LEU A 114 -6.29 7.51 12.24
N GLY A 115 -6.50 8.78 12.56
CA GLY A 115 -5.48 9.66 13.14
C GLY A 115 -4.93 9.14 14.47
N ALA A 116 -5.81 8.71 15.37
CA ALA A 116 -5.42 8.11 16.65
C ALA A 116 -4.59 6.83 16.45
N SER A 117 -5.02 5.95 15.54
CA SER A 117 -4.29 4.71 15.23
C SER A 117 -2.89 4.97 14.67
N LEU A 118 -2.75 5.96 13.77
CA LEU A 118 -1.46 6.32 13.19
C LEU A 118 -0.57 7.01 14.22
N CYS A 119 -1.13 7.84 15.11
CA CYS A 119 -0.39 8.44 16.20
C CYS A 119 0.20 7.37 17.13
N ILE A 120 -0.64 6.42 17.58
CA ILE A 120 -0.21 5.25 18.36
C ILE A 120 0.89 4.49 17.60
N ALA A 121 0.69 4.26 16.31
CA ALA A 121 1.64 3.52 15.49
C ALA A 121 3.01 4.19 15.40
N VAL A 122 3.04 5.50 15.20
CA VAL A 122 4.28 6.28 15.14
C VAL A 122 4.97 6.28 16.49
N VAL A 123 4.24 6.62 17.56
CA VAL A 123 4.82 6.71 18.91
C VAL A 123 5.37 5.35 19.33
N VAL A 124 4.55 4.29 19.30
CA VAL A 124 4.97 2.97 19.75
C VAL A 124 6.02 2.37 18.81
N GLY A 125 5.82 2.48 17.49
CA GLY A 125 6.75 1.94 16.50
C GLY A 125 8.13 2.57 16.59
N VAL A 126 8.22 3.91 16.66
CA VAL A 126 9.51 4.61 16.76
C VAL A 126 10.19 4.34 18.11
N LEU A 127 9.44 4.32 19.21
CA LEU A 127 10.01 4.04 20.54
C LEU A 127 10.56 2.61 20.63
N LEU A 128 9.77 1.61 20.26
CA LEU A 128 10.20 0.21 20.28
C LEU A 128 11.36 -0.01 19.28
N GLY A 129 11.28 0.59 18.09
CA GLY A 129 12.33 0.46 17.07
C GLY A 129 13.64 1.08 17.52
N SER A 130 13.57 2.24 18.19
CA SER A 130 14.73 2.89 18.80
C SER A 130 15.36 2.04 19.90
N LEU A 131 14.53 1.45 20.76
CA LEU A 131 14.98 0.57 21.83
C LEU A 131 15.63 -0.71 21.28
N ALA A 132 15.03 -1.32 20.26
CA ALA A 132 15.52 -2.53 19.61
C ALA A 132 16.85 -2.31 18.88
N ALA A 133 17.02 -1.19 18.17
CA ALA A 133 18.28 -0.86 17.49
C ALA A 133 19.45 -0.72 18.48
N ARG A 134 19.21 -0.08 19.64
CA ARG A 134 20.22 0.07 20.71
C ARG A 134 20.56 -1.26 21.39
N ARG A 135 19.66 -2.25 21.35
CA ARG A 135 19.84 -3.58 21.95
C ARG A 135 19.97 -4.70 20.91
N ARG A 136 20.45 -4.39 19.69
CA ARG A 136 20.48 -5.33 18.56
C ARG A 136 21.19 -6.67 18.83
N HIS A 137 22.15 -6.69 19.76
CA HIS A 137 22.91 -7.89 20.13
C HIS A 137 22.38 -8.62 21.39
N SER A 138 21.26 -8.16 21.96
CA SER A 138 20.65 -8.78 23.14
C SER A 138 19.66 -9.88 22.74
N SER A 139 19.41 -10.85 23.62
CA SER A 139 18.34 -11.85 23.48
C SER A 139 16.94 -11.22 23.30
N LEU A 140 16.75 -9.98 23.77
CA LEU A 140 15.52 -9.21 23.55
C LEU A 140 15.23 -8.93 22.06
N SER A 141 16.24 -9.02 21.19
CA SER A 141 16.07 -8.90 19.74
C SER A 141 15.10 -9.94 19.16
N ILE A 142 15.09 -11.16 19.71
CA ILE A 142 14.17 -12.23 19.29
C ILE A 142 12.73 -11.85 19.67
N GLY A 143 12.51 -11.33 20.88
CA GLY A 143 11.19 -10.86 21.32
C GLY A 143 10.63 -9.75 20.42
N PHE A 144 11.48 -8.79 20.06
CA PHE A 144 11.10 -7.73 19.12
C PHE A 144 10.80 -8.25 17.71
N LEU A 145 11.58 -9.23 17.23
CA LEU A 145 11.34 -9.88 15.94
C LEU A 145 9.99 -10.60 15.92
N VAL A 146 9.70 -11.40 16.95
CA VAL A 146 8.42 -12.12 17.09
C VAL A 146 7.26 -11.14 17.17
N LEU A 147 7.36 -10.09 17.99
CA LEU A 147 6.32 -9.07 18.13
C LEU A 147 6.05 -8.36 16.79
N SER A 148 7.10 -7.98 16.06
CA SER A 148 6.96 -7.39 14.73
C SER A 148 6.33 -8.36 13.74
N LEU A 149 6.67 -9.64 13.80
CA LEU A 149 6.13 -10.65 12.89
C LEU A 149 4.64 -10.87 13.14
N LEU A 150 4.23 -10.97 14.41
CA LEU A 150 2.83 -11.08 14.81
C LEU A 150 2.01 -9.88 14.30
N GLY A 151 2.51 -8.66 14.50
CA GLY A 151 1.80 -7.44 14.09
C GLY A 151 1.59 -7.31 12.56
N VAL A 152 2.49 -7.87 11.74
CA VAL A 152 2.33 -7.86 10.27
C VAL A 152 1.49 -9.03 9.76
N SER A 153 1.53 -10.17 10.46
CA SER A 153 0.97 -11.43 9.95
C SER A 153 -0.51 -11.61 10.25
N LEU A 154 -1.05 -10.95 11.27
CA LEU A 154 -2.46 -11.08 11.65
C LEU A 154 -3.34 -10.14 10.81
N PRO A 155 -4.39 -10.65 10.13
CA PRO A 155 -5.38 -9.80 9.47
C PRO A 155 -6.13 -8.92 10.48
N SER A 156 -6.46 -7.69 10.11
CA SER A 156 -7.09 -6.71 11.01
C SER A 156 -8.40 -7.20 11.63
N PHE A 157 -9.26 -7.89 10.85
CA PHE A 157 -10.51 -8.45 11.35
C PHE A 157 -10.27 -9.55 12.39
N PHE A 158 -9.25 -10.38 12.17
CA PHE A 158 -8.90 -11.47 13.07
C PHE A 158 -8.29 -10.92 14.36
N THR A 159 -7.42 -9.91 14.25
CA THR A 159 -6.93 -9.16 15.40
C THR A 159 -8.07 -8.52 16.18
N ALA A 160 -9.07 -7.93 15.51
CA ALA A 160 -10.27 -7.39 16.17
C ALA A 160 -10.99 -8.47 16.98
N LEU A 161 -11.25 -9.63 16.37
CA LEU A 161 -11.91 -10.75 17.02
C LEU A 161 -11.12 -11.24 18.25
N LEU A 162 -9.80 -11.45 18.12
CA LEU A 162 -8.96 -11.89 19.24
C LEU A 162 -8.94 -10.89 20.38
N LEU A 163 -8.88 -9.59 20.08
CA LEU A 163 -8.92 -8.54 21.10
C LEU A 163 -10.29 -8.50 21.80
N GLN A 164 -11.40 -8.61 21.05
CA GLN A 164 -12.74 -8.69 21.63
C GLN A 164 -12.89 -9.92 22.53
N MET A 165 -12.49 -11.10 22.04
CA MET A 165 -12.52 -12.34 22.82
C MET A 165 -11.66 -12.24 24.09
N GLY A 166 -10.45 -11.68 23.98
CA GLY A 166 -9.54 -11.50 25.11
C GLY A 166 -10.13 -10.58 26.18
N VAL A 167 -10.74 -9.45 25.78
CA VAL A 167 -11.41 -8.55 26.72
C VAL A 167 -12.63 -9.21 27.35
N ILE A 168 -13.47 -9.90 26.58
CA ILE A 168 -14.64 -10.62 27.11
C ILE A 168 -14.19 -11.70 28.12
N ALA A 169 -13.15 -12.47 27.79
CA ALA A 169 -12.58 -13.48 28.68
C ALA A 169 -12.05 -12.85 29.97
N PHE A 170 -11.32 -11.74 29.87
CA PHE A 170 -10.83 -10.99 31.03
C PHE A 170 -11.97 -10.52 31.93
N VAL A 171 -13.04 -9.96 31.36
CA VAL A 171 -14.22 -9.53 32.15
C VAL A 171 -14.88 -10.71 32.84
N ARG A 172 -15.01 -11.86 32.17
CA ARG A 172 -15.57 -13.08 32.77
C ARG A 172 -14.71 -13.62 33.91
N THR A 173 -13.38 -13.53 33.81
CA THR A 173 -12.46 -14.05 34.85
C THR A 173 -12.32 -13.11 36.04
N PHE A 174 -12.22 -11.79 35.82
CA PHE A 174 -11.91 -10.82 36.86
C PHE A 174 -13.10 -9.96 37.31
N GLY A 175 -14.25 -10.06 36.63
CA GLY A 175 -15.46 -9.30 36.94
C GLY A 175 -15.35 -7.78 36.70
N ARG A 176 -14.27 -7.30 36.06
CA ARG A 176 -14.00 -5.87 35.84
C ARG A 176 -13.91 -5.56 34.35
N GLN A 177 -14.68 -4.57 33.90
CA GLN A 177 -14.63 -4.06 32.54
C GLN A 177 -13.39 -3.17 32.34
N LEU A 178 -12.39 -3.68 31.61
CA LEU A 178 -11.17 -2.92 31.30
C LEU A 178 -11.43 -1.85 30.23
N VAL A 179 -12.02 -2.26 29.11
CA VAL A 179 -12.34 -1.41 27.96
C VAL A 179 -13.67 -1.88 27.32
N PRO A 180 -14.47 -0.99 26.73
CA PRO A 180 -15.64 -1.36 25.96
C PRO A 180 -15.28 -2.22 24.75
N VAL A 181 -16.08 -3.24 24.45
CA VAL A 181 -15.85 -4.21 23.36
C VAL A 181 -16.33 -3.68 22.00
N GLY A 182 -17.22 -2.68 22.00
CA GLY A 182 -17.77 -2.02 20.82
C GLY A 182 -18.61 -0.81 21.20
N GLY A 183 -19.06 -0.05 20.20
CA GLY A 183 -19.79 1.20 20.34
C GLY A 183 -18.96 2.41 19.91
N PHE A 184 -19.46 3.60 20.24
CA PHE A 184 -18.83 4.87 19.91
C PHE A 184 -18.54 5.69 21.16
N GLY A 185 -17.34 6.26 21.21
CA GLY A 185 -16.91 7.22 22.22
C GLY A 185 -15.47 7.65 21.98
N TRP A 186 -15.16 8.92 22.25
CA TRP A 186 -13.78 9.45 22.22
C TRP A 186 -12.99 9.14 23.51
N ASP A 187 -13.49 8.21 24.31
CA ASP A 187 -12.99 7.75 25.59
C ASP A 187 -12.35 6.36 25.44
N ALA A 188 -12.62 5.43 26.36
CA ALA A 188 -12.13 4.06 26.27
C ALA A 188 -12.60 3.29 25.01
N HIS A 189 -13.70 3.70 24.36
CA HIS A 189 -14.24 3.02 23.18
C HIS A 189 -13.29 3.09 21.96
N ILE A 190 -12.42 4.10 21.87
CA ILE A 190 -11.47 4.22 20.76
C ILE A 190 -10.28 3.26 20.88
N VAL A 191 -9.99 2.75 22.09
CA VAL A 191 -8.76 2.02 22.39
C VAL A 191 -8.63 0.75 21.56
N LEU A 192 -9.63 -0.14 21.60
CA LEU A 192 -9.56 -1.39 20.85
C LEU A 192 -9.56 -1.18 19.32
N PRO A 193 -10.48 -0.38 18.72
CA PRO A 193 -10.44 -0.09 17.30
C PRO A 193 -9.10 0.51 16.86
N ALA A 194 -8.55 1.47 17.62
CA ALA A 194 -7.30 2.13 17.28
C ALA A 194 -6.10 1.17 17.39
N LEU A 195 -6.06 0.30 18.40
CA LEU A 195 -5.00 -0.70 18.54
C LEU A 195 -5.01 -1.72 17.39
N VAL A 196 -6.20 -2.20 17.00
CA VAL A 196 -6.33 -3.10 15.85
C VAL A 196 -5.85 -2.44 14.57
N LEU A 197 -6.27 -1.19 14.34
CA LEU A 197 -5.89 -0.43 13.15
C LEU A 197 -4.40 -0.04 13.15
N ALA A 198 -3.80 0.14 14.34
CA ALA A 198 -2.40 0.47 14.54
C ALA A 198 -1.46 -0.74 14.50
N ALA A 199 -1.94 -1.97 14.77
CA ALA A 199 -1.08 -3.15 14.96
C ALA A 199 -0.07 -3.36 13.81
N ARG A 200 -0.54 -3.32 12.56
CA ARG A 200 0.31 -3.48 11.37
C ARG A 200 1.23 -2.26 11.13
N PRO A 201 0.72 -1.00 11.15
CA PRO A 201 1.56 0.20 11.15
C PRO A 201 2.66 0.21 12.23
N ILE A 202 2.35 -0.19 13.48
CA ILE A 202 3.33 -0.29 14.57
C ILE A 202 4.49 -1.18 14.14
N ALA A 203 4.21 -2.38 13.65
CA ALA A 203 5.23 -3.33 13.27
C ALA A 203 6.07 -2.86 12.06
N GLN A 204 5.44 -2.20 11.09
CA GLN A 204 6.14 -1.63 9.94
C GLN A 204 7.09 -0.49 10.35
N ILE A 205 6.57 0.49 11.10
CA ILE A 205 7.34 1.65 11.57
C ILE A 205 8.45 1.20 12.52
N PHE A 206 8.14 0.26 13.42
CA PHE A 206 9.11 -0.39 14.30
C PHE A 206 10.30 -0.93 13.52
N ARG A 207 10.04 -1.79 12.52
CA ARG A 207 11.10 -2.47 11.77
C ARG A 207 11.93 -1.50 10.96
N VAL A 208 11.30 -0.52 10.30
CA VAL A 208 12.05 0.48 9.54
C VAL A 208 12.87 1.37 10.46
N THR A 209 12.31 1.82 11.59
CA THR A 209 13.06 2.58 12.60
C THR A 209 14.25 1.77 13.12
N GLN A 210 14.04 0.50 13.46
CA GLN A 210 15.11 -0.37 13.95
C GLN A 210 16.27 -0.48 12.95
N VAL A 211 15.96 -0.80 11.69
CA VAL A 211 16.97 -0.99 10.64
C VAL A 211 17.68 0.32 10.35
N SER A 212 16.94 1.40 10.10
CA SER A 212 17.53 2.71 9.79
C SER A 212 18.36 3.26 10.94
N LEU A 213 17.89 3.14 12.20
CA LEU A 213 18.64 3.60 13.36
C LEU A 213 19.92 2.78 13.57
N ALA A 214 19.86 1.46 13.41
CA ALA A 214 21.03 0.60 13.53
C ALA A 214 22.09 0.92 12.46
N THR A 215 21.68 1.17 11.21
CA THR A 215 22.60 1.58 10.13
C THR A 215 23.24 2.94 10.43
N VAL A 216 22.43 3.94 10.77
CA VAL A 216 22.93 5.30 11.06
C VAL A 216 23.89 5.32 12.24
N LEU A 217 23.65 4.49 13.27
CA LEU A 217 24.53 4.38 14.43
C LEU A 217 25.93 3.84 14.10
N ASP A 218 26.09 3.08 13.02
CA ASP A 218 27.38 2.51 12.61
C ASP A 218 28.21 3.46 11.72
N GLU A 219 27.66 4.61 11.33
CA GLU A 219 28.29 5.58 10.43
C GLU A 219 29.49 6.32 11.03
N ASP A 220 30.48 6.65 10.20
CA ASP A 220 31.75 7.24 10.64
C ASP A 220 31.59 8.64 11.25
N TYR A 221 30.60 9.42 10.81
CA TYR A 221 30.33 10.74 11.38
C TYR A 221 29.80 10.65 12.83
N ILE A 222 29.11 9.55 13.18
CA ILE A 222 28.65 9.27 14.54
C ILE A 222 29.86 8.93 15.43
N ARG A 223 30.77 8.07 14.94
CA ARG A 223 32.03 7.75 15.64
C ARG A 223 32.90 9.00 15.86
N THR A 224 32.99 9.85 14.85
CA THR A 224 33.69 11.14 14.93
C THR A 224 33.06 12.07 15.97
N GLY A 225 31.72 12.12 16.04
CA GLY A 225 31.01 12.89 17.05
C GLY A 225 31.29 12.42 18.48
N LEU A 226 31.36 11.10 18.68
CA LEU A 226 31.76 10.49 19.97
C LEU A 226 33.21 10.80 20.32
N ALA A 227 34.14 10.70 19.35
CA ALA A 227 35.55 11.04 19.55
C ALA A 227 35.76 12.52 19.92
N LYS A 228 34.87 13.41 19.46
CA LYS A 228 34.82 14.83 19.85
C LYS A 228 34.16 15.08 21.21
N GLY A 229 33.70 14.04 21.92
CA GLY A 229 33.08 14.16 23.24
C GLY A 229 31.62 14.62 23.23
N LEU A 230 30.89 14.51 22.10
CA LEU A 230 29.48 14.88 22.07
C LEU A 230 28.66 13.95 22.98
N PRO A 231 27.75 14.50 23.82
CA PRO A 231 26.93 13.67 24.69
C PRO A 231 25.95 12.83 23.86
N PRO A 232 25.64 11.58 24.27
CA PRO A 232 24.79 10.66 23.50
C PRO A 232 23.42 11.23 23.13
N ARG A 233 22.83 12.06 24.00
CA ARG A 233 21.54 12.71 23.75
C ARG A 233 21.61 13.71 22.58
N THR A 234 22.67 14.52 22.52
CA THR A 234 22.88 15.48 21.43
C THR A 234 23.13 14.73 20.12
N LEU A 235 23.92 13.66 20.16
CA LEU A 235 24.16 12.81 19.00
C LEU A 235 22.86 12.21 18.46
N MET A 236 22.01 11.67 19.35
CA MET A 236 20.70 11.13 19.01
C MET A 236 19.79 12.16 18.36
N VAL A 237 19.52 13.27 19.06
CA VAL A 237 18.51 14.26 18.65
C VAL A 237 18.95 15.06 17.43
N ARG A 238 20.24 15.42 17.33
CA ARG A 238 20.73 16.33 16.31
C ARG A 238 21.26 15.63 15.06
N HIS A 239 21.79 14.42 15.19
CA HIS A 239 22.48 13.74 14.09
C HIS A 239 21.81 12.43 13.68
N VAL A 240 21.21 11.70 14.61
CA VAL A 240 20.66 10.38 14.28
C VAL A 240 19.19 10.43 13.88
N TYR A 241 18.31 10.98 14.74
CA TYR A 241 16.88 11.03 14.46
C TYR A 241 16.51 11.78 13.17
N PRO A 242 17.14 12.93 12.83
CA PRO A 242 16.84 13.61 11.57
C PRO A 242 17.13 12.75 10.33
N ASN A 243 18.20 11.95 10.36
CA ASN A 243 18.56 11.05 9.25
C ASN A 243 17.65 9.81 9.17
N VAL A 244 17.09 9.37 10.30
CA VAL A 244 16.12 8.25 10.36
C VAL A 244 14.68 8.71 10.06
N ALA A 245 14.38 9.99 10.27
CA ALA A 245 13.03 10.54 10.07
C ALA A 245 12.53 10.35 8.63
N VAL A 246 13.42 10.39 7.63
CA VAL A 246 13.05 10.24 6.21
C VAL A 246 12.48 8.84 5.92
N PRO A 247 13.18 7.71 6.17
CA PRO A 247 12.60 6.37 6.03
C PRO A 247 11.33 6.14 6.88
N VAL A 248 11.30 6.69 8.09
CA VAL A 248 10.14 6.56 8.99
C VAL A 248 8.93 7.27 8.40
N LEU A 249 9.08 8.50 7.91
CA LEU A 249 7.99 9.26 7.28
C LEU A 249 7.45 8.54 6.03
N THR A 250 8.32 7.90 5.25
CA THR A 250 7.91 7.05 4.10
C THR A 250 7.10 5.85 4.53
N THR A 251 7.50 5.26 5.64
CA THR A 251 6.76 4.14 6.21
C THR A 251 5.40 4.59 6.72
N ILE A 252 5.29 5.76 7.36
CA ILE A 252 3.99 6.32 7.79
C ILE A 252 3.04 6.48 6.61
N GLY A 253 3.51 7.00 5.48
CA GLY A 253 2.69 7.15 4.27
C GLY A 253 2.24 5.82 3.67
N LEU A 254 3.11 4.80 3.72
CA LEU A 254 2.75 3.45 3.31
C LEU A 254 1.72 2.82 4.27
N SER A 255 1.92 2.98 5.58
CA SER A 255 1.05 2.44 6.62
C SER A 255 -0.35 3.08 6.58
N LEU A 256 -0.46 4.38 6.28
CA LEU A 256 -1.74 5.06 6.06
C LEU A 256 -2.60 4.33 5.01
N ARG A 257 -2.00 3.93 3.88
CA ARG A 257 -2.71 3.22 2.81
C ARG A 257 -3.31 1.92 3.32
N PHE A 258 -2.55 1.16 4.11
CA PHE A 258 -3.04 -0.07 4.71
C PHE A 258 -4.16 0.18 5.72
N SER A 259 -4.02 1.19 6.58
CA SER A 259 -5.05 1.53 7.57
C SER A 259 -6.33 2.04 6.90
N LEU A 260 -6.26 2.87 5.85
CA LEU A 260 -7.44 3.31 5.11
C LEU A 260 -8.24 2.13 4.51
N VAL A 261 -7.53 1.11 4.00
CA VAL A 261 -8.17 -0.08 3.41
C VAL A 261 -8.82 -0.97 4.47
N SER A 262 -8.22 -1.12 5.65
CA SER A 262 -8.79 -1.95 6.73
C SER A 262 -9.82 -1.22 7.60
N LEU A 263 -9.88 0.10 7.54
CA LEU A 263 -10.75 0.94 8.37
C LEU A 263 -12.23 0.51 8.33
N PRO A 264 -12.89 0.27 7.17
CA PRO A 264 -14.30 -0.14 7.15
C PRO A 264 -14.57 -1.43 7.91
N VAL A 265 -13.65 -2.38 7.85
CA VAL A 265 -13.77 -3.67 8.53
C VAL A 265 -13.59 -3.48 10.04
N VAL A 266 -12.60 -2.69 10.47
CA VAL A 266 -12.42 -2.38 11.90
C VAL A 266 -13.66 -1.68 12.46
N GLU A 267 -14.20 -0.69 11.75
CA GLU A 267 -15.40 0.01 12.19
C GLU A 267 -16.62 -0.92 12.31
N LEU A 268 -16.77 -1.88 11.40
CA LEU A 268 -17.81 -2.90 11.46
C LEU A 268 -17.71 -3.76 12.72
N PHE A 269 -16.53 -4.31 13.01
CA PHE A 269 -16.34 -5.21 14.15
C PHE A 269 -16.61 -4.52 15.50
N PHE A 270 -16.24 -3.25 15.61
CA PHE A 270 -16.45 -2.47 16.83
C PHE A 270 -17.76 -1.67 16.84
N SER A 271 -18.62 -1.80 15.82
CA SER A 271 -19.84 -0.98 15.69
C SER A 271 -19.57 0.52 15.80
N TRP A 272 -18.42 0.97 15.27
CA TRP A 272 -18.03 2.36 15.23
C TRP A 272 -18.79 3.04 14.07
N PRO A 273 -19.66 4.04 14.31
CA PRO A 273 -20.55 4.63 13.31
C PRO A 273 -19.81 5.63 12.42
N GLY A 274 -18.70 5.20 11.82
CA GLY A 274 -17.86 5.97 10.92
C GLY A 274 -18.25 5.82 9.44
N ALA A 275 -17.52 6.52 8.58
CA ALA A 275 -17.64 6.48 7.13
C ALA A 275 -17.41 5.07 6.56
N GLY A 276 -16.50 4.27 7.14
CA GLY A 276 -16.22 2.92 6.67
C GLY A 276 -17.37 1.96 6.97
N PHE A 277 -17.93 2.03 8.18
CA PHE A 277 -19.14 1.30 8.54
C PHE A 277 -20.32 1.66 7.63
N ASN A 278 -20.55 2.96 7.41
CA ASN A 278 -21.62 3.43 6.53
C ASN A 278 -21.37 3.04 5.06
N LEU A 279 -20.12 2.96 4.61
CA LEU A 279 -19.78 2.51 3.26
C LEU A 279 -20.18 1.05 3.05
N LEU A 280 -19.82 0.15 3.98
CA LEU A 280 -20.22 -1.27 3.89
C LEU A 280 -21.74 -1.42 3.88
N ARG A 281 -22.44 -0.63 4.70
CA ARG A 281 -23.90 -0.61 4.74
C ARG A 281 -24.51 -0.08 3.43
N ALA A 282 -23.94 0.97 2.84
CA ALA A 282 -24.38 1.54 1.57
C ALA A 282 -24.23 0.52 0.43
N ILE A 283 -23.08 -0.16 0.35
CA ILE A 283 -22.86 -1.24 -0.64
C ILE A 283 -23.87 -2.37 -0.44
N ALA A 284 -24.05 -2.84 0.80
CA ALA A 284 -24.99 -3.93 1.10
C ALA A 284 -26.44 -3.58 0.77
N ARG A 285 -26.82 -2.30 0.88
CA ARG A 285 -28.16 -1.79 0.59
C ARG A 285 -28.32 -1.19 -0.81
N LYS A 286 -27.30 -1.30 -1.66
CA LYS A 286 -27.27 -0.78 -3.04
C LYS A 286 -27.53 0.73 -3.13
N ASP A 287 -26.96 1.49 -2.18
CA ASP A 287 -27.05 2.95 -2.14
C ASP A 287 -25.77 3.55 -2.72
N ASP A 288 -25.82 3.76 -4.04
CA ASP A 288 -24.66 4.19 -4.81
C ASP A 288 -24.23 5.61 -4.47
N ALA A 289 -25.19 6.51 -4.21
CA ALA A 289 -24.91 7.91 -3.90
C ALA A 289 -24.08 8.03 -2.62
N LEU A 290 -24.49 7.32 -1.56
CA LEU A 290 -23.73 7.29 -0.31
C LEU A 290 -22.39 6.55 -0.47
N ALA A 291 -22.36 5.42 -1.17
CA ALA A 291 -21.13 4.65 -1.35
C ALA A 291 -20.06 5.47 -2.09
N VAL A 292 -20.42 6.10 -3.21
CA VAL A 292 -19.51 6.96 -3.99
C VAL A 292 -19.06 8.16 -3.18
N ALA A 293 -19.96 8.83 -2.46
CA ALA A 293 -19.60 9.97 -1.62
C ALA A 293 -18.57 9.61 -0.53
N LEU A 294 -18.77 8.48 0.16
CA LEU A 294 -17.84 8.02 1.20
C LEU A 294 -16.49 7.59 0.64
N ILE A 295 -16.47 6.89 -0.50
CA ILE A 295 -15.22 6.50 -1.19
C ILE A 295 -14.47 7.76 -1.67
N LEU A 296 -15.17 8.76 -2.20
CA LEU A 296 -14.58 10.04 -2.57
C LEU A 296 -14.00 10.78 -1.37
N CYS A 297 -14.67 10.76 -0.23
CA CYS A 297 -14.14 11.32 1.01
C CYS A 297 -12.85 10.61 1.45
N PHE A 298 -12.76 9.29 1.32
CA PHE A 298 -11.50 8.56 1.57
C PHE A 298 -10.40 8.92 0.57
N GLY A 299 -10.74 9.08 -0.71
CA GLY A 299 -9.81 9.55 -1.74
C GLY A 299 -9.27 10.94 -1.43
N LEU A 300 -10.15 11.86 -1.04
CA LEU A 300 -9.80 13.21 -0.63
C LEU A 300 -8.91 13.21 0.63
N LEU A 301 -9.27 12.41 1.65
CA LEU A 301 -8.47 12.25 2.86
C LEU A 301 -7.07 11.74 2.53
N PHE A 302 -6.97 10.69 1.71
CA PHE A 302 -5.70 10.15 1.26
C PHE A 302 -4.85 11.22 0.56
N MET A 303 -5.46 12.03 -0.30
CA MET A 303 -4.78 13.10 -0.99
C MET A 303 -4.28 14.21 -0.05
N VAL A 304 -5.13 14.64 0.90
CA VAL A 304 -4.76 15.63 1.91
C VAL A 304 -3.59 15.12 2.74
N VAL A 305 -3.63 13.86 3.19
CA VAL A 305 -2.53 13.30 4.00
C VAL A 305 -1.24 13.15 3.17
N ASN A 306 -1.32 12.77 1.89
CA ASN A 306 -0.13 12.76 1.04
C ASN A 306 0.46 14.15 0.85
N LEU A 307 -0.38 15.18 0.72
CA LEU A 307 0.09 16.56 0.66
C LEU A 307 0.78 16.99 1.97
N LEU A 308 0.24 16.57 3.11
CA LEU A 308 0.87 16.79 4.43
C LEU A 308 2.21 16.06 4.54
N LEU A 309 2.30 14.83 4.04
CA LEU A 309 3.55 14.07 4.00
C LEU A 309 4.60 14.77 3.14
N GLU A 310 4.25 15.19 1.93
CA GLU A 310 5.14 15.96 1.05
C GLU A 310 5.60 17.28 1.69
N ALA A 311 4.73 17.95 2.43
CA ALA A 311 5.12 19.13 3.21
C ALA A 311 6.09 18.77 4.35
N ALA A 312 5.87 17.66 5.05
CA ALA A 312 6.75 17.16 6.10
C ALA A 312 8.14 16.76 5.55
N TYR A 313 8.20 16.07 4.41
CA TYR A 313 9.47 15.74 3.74
C TYR A 313 10.28 16.97 3.41
N ARG A 314 9.64 17.98 2.80
CA ARG A 314 10.31 19.23 2.42
C ARG A 314 10.89 19.99 3.62
N ARG A 315 10.27 19.85 4.80
CA ARG A 315 10.78 20.44 6.05
C ARG A 315 11.93 19.65 6.66
N LEU A 316 11.92 18.32 6.52
CA LEU A 316 12.94 17.44 7.10
C LEU A 316 14.23 17.41 6.28
N ASP A 317 14.13 17.40 4.94
CA ASP A 317 15.31 17.41 4.07
C ASP A 317 15.04 18.19 2.77
N PRO A 318 15.60 19.40 2.62
CA PRO A 318 15.48 20.18 1.40
C PRO A 318 16.27 19.59 0.22
N ARG A 319 17.23 18.68 0.43
CA ARG A 319 18.02 18.08 -0.66
C ARG A 319 17.22 17.08 -1.50
N LEU A 320 16.17 16.50 -0.93
CA LEU A 320 15.22 15.66 -1.67
C LEU A 320 14.36 16.46 -2.66
N GLN A 321 14.41 17.81 -2.63
CA GLN A 321 13.73 18.68 -3.59
C GLN A 321 14.34 18.57 -5.00
N GLU A 322 15.66 18.40 -5.13
CA GLU A 322 16.33 18.40 -6.44
C GLU A 322 15.96 17.19 -7.30
N ALA A 323 15.70 16.02 -6.67
CA ALA A 323 15.23 14.83 -7.36
C ALA A 323 13.78 14.98 -7.90
N GLY A 324 12.92 15.69 -7.17
CA GLY A 324 11.55 16.03 -7.60
C GLY A 324 11.48 17.19 -8.60
N GLU A 325 12.40 18.15 -8.50
CA GLU A 325 12.52 19.28 -9.42
C GLU A 325 13.07 18.88 -10.81
N GLY A 326 13.92 17.85 -10.87
CA GLY A 326 14.32 17.20 -12.12
C GLY A 326 13.11 16.66 -12.90
N ALA A 327 12.17 16.01 -12.21
CA ALA A 327 10.90 15.58 -12.81
C ALA A 327 9.98 16.76 -13.18
N ALA A 328 9.96 17.83 -12.38
CA ALA A 328 9.12 19.00 -12.59
C ALA A 328 9.55 19.89 -13.78
N ARG A 329 10.86 20.07 -14.02
CA ARG A 329 11.40 20.78 -15.21
C ARG A 329 11.12 20.03 -16.51
N ILE A 330 11.13 18.70 -16.48
CA ILE A 330 10.91 17.85 -17.66
C ILE A 330 9.41 17.71 -17.99
N ALA A 331 8.51 17.89 -17.03
CA ALA A 331 7.05 17.93 -17.23
C ALA A 331 6.51 19.29 -17.74
N SER A 332 7.37 20.21 -18.19
CA SER A 332 6.98 21.49 -18.83
C SER A 332 6.54 21.35 -20.30
N VAL A 333 6.56 20.15 -20.85
CA VAL A 333 6.07 19.86 -22.21
C VAL A 333 4.54 20.00 -22.23
N GLY A 334 4.01 20.93 -23.03
CA GLY A 334 2.57 21.19 -23.10
C GLY A 334 1.79 19.95 -23.56
N TRP A 335 0.56 19.74 -23.10
CA TRP A 335 -0.25 18.55 -23.42
C TRP A 335 -0.41 18.29 -24.92
N ARG A 336 -0.35 19.34 -25.75
CA ARG A 336 -0.33 19.25 -27.22
C ARG A 336 0.97 18.67 -27.77
N GLU A 337 2.10 19.04 -27.19
CA GLU A 337 3.38 18.41 -27.51
C GLU A 337 3.41 16.98 -26.98
N ALA A 338 2.97 16.74 -25.74
CA ALA A 338 2.86 15.41 -25.17
C ALA A 338 1.99 14.46 -26.04
N ALA A 339 0.85 14.94 -26.54
CA ALA A 339 -0.01 14.19 -27.45
C ALA A 339 0.65 13.95 -28.82
N ARG A 340 1.35 14.94 -29.38
CA ARG A 340 2.11 14.77 -30.63
C ARG A 340 3.28 13.80 -30.47
N THR A 341 3.97 13.81 -29.33
CA THR A 341 5.08 12.87 -29.06
C THR A 341 4.52 11.47 -28.82
N ALA A 342 3.46 11.31 -28.04
CA ALA A 342 2.78 10.03 -27.85
C ALA A 342 2.28 9.45 -29.19
N PHE A 343 1.66 10.28 -30.05
CA PHE A 343 1.22 9.85 -31.37
C PHE A 343 2.40 9.51 -32.30
N ARG A 344 3.52 10.25 -32.21
CA ARG A 344 4.75 9.97 -32.96
C ARG A 344 5.42 8.67 -32.50
N ASP A 345 5.50 8.44 -31.19
CA ASP A 345 6.09 7.24 -30.58
C ASP A 345 5.21 6.01 -30.87
N LEU A 346 3.88 6.18 -30.82
CA LEU A 346 2.92 5.14 -31.23
C LEU A 346 2.98 4.84 -32.73
N ARG A 347 3.11 5.87 -33.58
CA ARG A 347 3.32 5.70 -35.03
C ARG A 347 4.66 5.03 -35.31
N PHE A 348 5.71 5.37 -34.57
CA PHE A 348 7.02 4.74 -34.68
C PHE A 348 6.96 3.25 -34.29
N LEU A 349 6.22 2.88 -33.25
CA LEU A 349 5.95 1.48 -32.89
C LEU A 349 5.27 0.71 -34.02
N LEU A 350 4.22 1.30 -34.61
CA LEU A 350 3.40 0.67 -35.65
C LEU A 350 4.09 0.62 -37.03
N VAL A 351 4.97 1.58 -37.34
CA VAL A 351 5.54 1.75 -38.69
C VAL A 351 7.04 1.46 -38.76
N GLU A 352 7.84 1.83 -37.76
CA GLU A 352 9.32 1.91 -37.85
C GLU A 352 10.08 0.99 -36.87
N SER A 353 9.38 0.36 -35.92
CA SER A 353 9.98 -0.55 -34.94
C SER A 353 10.54 -1.85 -35.57
N ARG A 354 11.42 -2.54 -34.83
CA ARG A 354 11.89 -3.89 -35.20
C ARG A 354 10.75 -4.90 -35.35
N LEU A 355 9.62 -4.69 -34.67
CA LEU A 355 8.41 -5.52 -34.81
C LEU A 355 7.72 -5.28 -36.17
N GLY A 356 7.61 -4.01 -36.59
CA GLY A 356 7.09 -3.66 -37.92
C GLY A 356 7.98 -4.16 -39.08
N ARG A 357 9.31 -4.13 -38.88
CA ARG A 357 10.30 -4.73 -39.80
C ARG A 357 10.35 -6.27 -39.75
N TRP A 358 9.97 -6.87 -38.62
CA TRP A 358 9.87 -8.32 -38.48
C TRP A 358 8.59 -8.86 -39.15
N LEU A 359 7.47 -8.14 -39.04
CA LEU A 359 6.23 -8.40 -39.77
C LEU A 359 6.36 -8.12 -41.27
N ARG A 360 7.05 -7.05 -41.66
CA ARG A 360 7.42 -6.76 -43.06
C ARG A 360 8.78 -7.37 -43.37
N ARG A 361 8.83 -8.70 -43.57
CA ARG A 361 10.04 -9.44 -43.97
C ARG A 361 10.84 -8.71 -45.05
N LYS A 362 11.84 -7.91 -44.66
CA LYS A 362 12.91 -7.44 -45.54
C LYS A 362 14.25 -7.65 -44.83
N PRO A 363 15.03 -8.68 -45.22
CA PRO A 363 16.38 -8.82 -44.75
C PRO A 363 17.30 -8.05 -45.69
N ALA A 364 17.80 -6.90 -45.27
CA ALA A 364 19.01 -6.33 -45.84
C ALA A 364 19.66 -5.39 -44.79
N ARG A 365 20.60 -5.92 -44.00
CA ARG A 365 21.62 -5.09 -43.36
C ARG A 365 22.61 -4.67 -44.46
N SER A 366 23.06 -3.43 -44.45
CA SER A 366 24.06 -2.97 -45.42
C SER A 366 25.36 -3.80 -45.27
N PRO A 367 26.13 -4.02 -46.36
CA PRO A 367 27.43 -4.70 -46.28
C PRO A 367 28.38 -4.05 -45.29
N GLU A 368 28.33 -2.73 -45.14
CA GLU A 368 29.13 -1.97 -44.17
C GLU A 368 28.75 -2.27 -42.71
N ASP A 369 27.45 -2.42 -42.42
CA ASP A 369 26.99 -2.79 -41.08
C ASP A 369 27.39 -4.23 -40.72
N ALA A 370 27.39 -5.13 -41.71
CA ALA A 370 27.89 -6.49 -41.54
C ALA A 370 29.41 -6.50 -41.27
N ALA A 371 30.18 -5.68 -41.99
CA ALA A 371 31.61 -5.53 -41.78
C ALA A 371 31.95 -4.90 -40.42
N ARG A 372 31.27 -3.83 -40.02
CA ARG A 372 31.45 -3.20 -38.70
C ARG A 372 31.13 -4.14 -37.54
N THR A 373 30.03 -4.89 -37.65
CA THR A 373 29.66 -5.88 -36.62
C THR A 373 30.58 -7.10 -36.63
N ALA A 374 31.21 -7.44 -37.75
CA ALA A 374 32.27 -8.46 -37.78
C ALA A 374 33.55 -7.94 -37.10
N ALA A 375 33.97 -6.71 -37.38
CA ALA A 375 35.14 -6.07 -36.76
C ALA A 375 34.98 -5.89 -35.24
N LEU A 376 33.80 -5.45 -34.77
CA LEU A 376 33.47 -5.37 -33.34
C LEU A 376 33.49 -6.74 -32.66
N ARG A 377 32.96 -7.78 -33.32
CA ARG A 377 33.04 -9.15 -32.81
C ARG A 377 34.48 -9.65 -32.73
N ASP A 378 35.32 -9.29 -33.68
CA ASP A 378 36.73 -9.66 -33.67
C ASP A 378 37.50 -8.94 -32.55
N LEU A 379 37.28 -7.63 -32.37
CA LEU A 379 37.82 -6.86 -31.25
C LEU A 379 37.41 -7.43 -29.89
N VAL A 380 36.13 -7.74 -29.71
CA VAL A 380 35.62 -8.35 -28.48
C VAL A 380 36.23 -9.74 -28.25
N ARG A 381 36.41 -10.55 -29.30
CA ARG A 381 37.09 -11.85 -29.20
C ARG A 381 38.55 -11.71 -28.80
N ARG A 382 39.29 -10.77 -29.41
CA ARG A 382 40.70 -10.50 -29.06
C ARG A 382 40.84 -9.98 -27.63
N GLN A 383 39.95 -9.08 -27.21
CA GLN A 383 39.94 -8.55 -25.85
C GLN A 383 39.55 -9.60 -24.81
N ALA A 384 38.59 -10.47 -25.14
CA ALA A 384 38.21 -11.62 -24.32
C ALA A 384 39.33 -12.67 -24.22
N ALA A 385 40.13 -12.86 -25.28
CA ALA A 385 41.31 -13.74 -25.28
C ALA A 385 42.48 -13.14 -24.48
N ALA A 386 42.62 -11.82 -24.46
CA ALA A 386 43.65 -11.12 -23.69
C ALA A 386 43.34 -11.07 -22.19
N SER A 387 42.06 -10.98 -21.81
CA SER A 387 41.64 -11.17 -20.43
C SER A 387 41.65 -12.66 -20.09
N HIS A 388 42.44 -13.10 -19.11
CA HIS A 388 42.39 -14.46 -18.54
C HIS A 388 41.07 -14.68 -17.76
N VAL A 389 39.93 -14.52 -18.42
CA VAL A 389 38.62 -14.91 -17.90
C VAL A 389 38.41 -16.35 -18.38
N PRO A 390 38.39 -17.34 -17.48
CA PRO A 390 38.20 -18.73 -17.90
C PRO A 390 36.95 -18.85 -18.77
N ASP A 391 37.06 -19.54 -19.90
CA ASP A 391 35.95 -19.73 -20.85
C ASP A 391 34.95 -20.74 -20.26
N VAL A 392 34.19 -20.30 -19.26
CA VAL A 392 33.17 -21.13 -18.63
C VAL A 392 32.09 -21.37 -19.68
N SER A 393 31.97 -22.61 -20.15
CA SER A 393 30.97 -23.01 -21.14
C SER A 393 29.58 -22.46 -20.76
N ALA A 394 28.76 -22.09 -21.74
CA ALA A 394 27.42 -21.57 -21.46
C ALA A 394 26.59 -22.56 -20.60
N ALA A 395 26.86 -23.86 -20.73
CA ALA A 395 26.29 -24.91 -19.90
C ALA A 395 26.81 -24.88 -18.45
N ALA A 396 28.11 -24.67 -18.24
CA ALA A 396 28.69 -24.53 -16.91
C ALA A 396 28.19 -23.26 -16.19
N ARG A 397 28.06 -22.12 -16.89
CA ARG A 397 27.43 -20.91 -16.33
C ARG A 397 25.96 -21.11 -15.96
N ARG A 398 25.20 -21.85 -16.77
CA ARG A 398 23.80 -22.20 -16.45
C ARG A 398 23.72 -23.12 -15.24
N ARG A 399 24.59 -24.13 -15.15
CA ARG A 399 24.67 -25.03 -13.99
C ARG A 399 25.08 -24.30 -12.72
N GLU A 400 26.09 -23.44 -12.79
CA GLU A 400 26.56 -22.65 -11.65
C GLU A 400 25.48 -21.68 -11.16
N ARG A 401 24.77 -21.00 -12.09
CA ARG A 401 23.61 -20.16 -11.74
C ARG A 401 22.48 -20.97 -11.13
N ALA A 402 22.17 -22.15 -11.67
CA ALA A 402 21.13 -23.02 -11.14
C ALA A 402 21.50 -23.54 -9.73
N GLN A 403 22.76 -23.92 -9.52
CA GLN A 403 23.28 -24.36 -8.23
C GLN A 403 23.33 -23.22 -7.21
N ALA A 404 23.77 -22.02 -7.62
CA ALA A 404 23.76 -20.83 -6.78
C ALA A 404 22.34 -20.45 -6.39
N TRP A 405 21.40 -20.47 -7.34
CA TRP A 405 19.98 -20.24 -7.08
C TRP A 405 19.42 -21.29 -6.11
N LEU A 406 19.70 -22.57 -6.33
CA LEU A 406 19.22 -23.65 -5.45
C LEU A 406 19.80 -23.52 -4.04
N ARG A 407 21.10 -23.23 -3.90
CA ARG A 407 21.76 -22.98 -2.61
C ARG A 407 21.19 -21.75 -1.90
N MET A 408 20.96 -20.66 -2.61
CA MET A 408 20.37 -19.44 -2.04
C MET A 408 18.90 -19.65 -1.63
N THR A 409 18.17 -20.46 -2.37
CA THR A 409 16.74 -20.72 -2.14
C THR A 409 16.53 -21.70 -0.99
N LEU A 410 17.25 -22.83 -0.99
CA LEU A 410 17.19 -23.84 0.08
C LEU A 410 17.97 -23.42 1.34
N GLY A 411 18.94 -22.52 1.21
CA GLY A 411 19.72 -22.00 2.34
C GLY A 411 19.02 -20.92 3.16
N ASN A 412 17.79 -20.53 2.81
CA ASN A 412 17.03 -19.48 3.48
C ASN A 412 15.83 -20.08 4.25
N PRO A 413 15.96 -20.37 5.56
CA PRO A 413 14.90 -21.03 6.33
C PRO A 413 13.55 -20.30 6.32
N PRO A 414 13.47 -18.95 6.43
CA PRO A 414 12.21 -18.23 6.24
C PRO A 414 11.52 -18.50 4.90
N PHE A 415 12.28 -18.61 3.81
CA PHE A 415 11.73 -18.89 2.49
C PHE A 415 11.17 -20.31 2.41
N LEU A 416 11.90 -21.30 2.92
CA LEU A 416 11.45 -22.69 2.98
C LEU A 416 10.18 -22.83 3.81
N LEU A 417 10.18 -22.28 5.03
CA LEU A 417 9.02 -22.33 5.93
C LEU A 417 7.80 -21.67 5.27
N GLY A 418 7.98 -20.48 4.68
CA GLY A 418 6.92 -19.78 3.96
C GLY A 418 6.40 -20.59 2.76
N SER A 419 7.28 -21.25 2.01
CA SER A 419 6.91 -22.10 0.87
C SER A 419 6.13 -23.35 1.31
N VAL A 420 6.52 -23.95 2.44
CA VAL A 420 5.80 -25.09 3.04
C VAL A 420 4.41 -24.67 3.51
N ILE A 421 4.29 -23.56 4.25
CA ILE A 421 3.00 -23.03 4.71
C ILE A 421 2.10 -22.72 3.51
N LEU A 422 2.64 -22.05 2.48
CA LEU A 422 1.89 -21.73 1.27
C LEU A 422 1.46 -23.00 0.52
N GLY A 423 2.35 -23.99 0.39
CA GLY A 423 2.04 -25.28 -0.21
C GLY A 423 0.93 -26.01 0.54
N LEU A 424 0.96 -25.98 1.87
CA LEU A 424 -0.08 -26.56 2.71
C LEU A 424 -1.41 -25.84 2.55
N LEU A 425 -1.43 -24.50 2.50
CA LEU A 425 -2.65 -23.72 2.23
C LEU A 425 -3.24 -24.02 0.85
N VAL A 426 -2.39 -24.17 -0.17
CA VAL A 426 -2.82 -24.57 -1.52
C VAL A 426 -3.36 -26.00 -1.51
N ALA A 427 -2.69 -26.94 -0.85
CA ALA A 427 -3.15 -28.31 -0.73
C ALA A 427 -4.50 -28.40 -0.01
N VAL A 428 -4.68 -27.64 1.07
CA VAL A 428 -5.96 -27.53 1.78
C VAL A 428 -7.04 -26.93 0.89
N ALA A 429 -6.74 -25.84 0.15
CA ALA A 429 -7.72 -25.19 -0.72
C ALA A 429 -8.14 -26.06 -1.92
N VAL A 430 -7.22 -26.84 -2.48
CA VAL A 430 -7.50 -27.75 -3.61
C VAL A 430 -8.17 -29.04 -3.13
N GLY A 431 -7.73 -29.57 -1.97
CA GLY A 431 -8.28 -30.77 -1.36
C GLY A 431 -9.57 -30.55 -0.57
N ALA A 432 -9.99 -29.30 -0.35
CA ALA A 432 -11.18 -28.95 0.41
C ALA A 432 -12.45 -29.71 0.00
N PRO A 433 -12.76 -29.93 -1.30
CA PRO A 433 -13.94 -30.69 -1.69
C PRO A 433 -13.94 -32.15 -1.22
N HIS A 434 -12.77 -32.70 -0.89
CA HIS A 434 -12.61 -34.08 -0.43
C HIS A 434 -12.38 -34.18 1.09
N LEU A 435 -11.91 -33.11 1.73
CA LEU A 435 -11.60 -33.07 3.16
C LEU A 435 -12.81 -32.67 4.02
N VAL A 436 -13.84 -32.11 3.40
CA VAL A 436 -15.01 -31.58 4.11
C VAL A 436 -16.20 -32.56 3.94
N PRO A 437 -16.79 -33.04 5.04
CA PRO A 437 -17.91 -33.98 4.99
C PRO A 437 -19.25 -33.34 4.60
N HIS A 438 -19.46 -32.05 4.92
CA HIS A 438 -20.73 -31.36 4.73
C HIS A 438 -20.63 -30.16 3.77
N SER A 439 -21.74 -29.81 3.13
CA SER A 439 -21.80 -28.59 2.32
C SER A 439 -21.81 -27.36 3.23
N PRO A 440 -21.02 -26.30 2.95
CA PRO A 440 -21.01 -25.06 3.72
C PRO A 440 -22.32 -24.26 3.65
N TYR A 441 -23.25 -24.65 2.77
CA TYR A 441 -24.57 -24.02 2.61
C TYR A 441 -25.70 -24.85 3.23
N GLN A 442 -25.40 -26.03 3.75
CA GLN A 442 -26.39 -26.87 4.39
C GLN A 442 -26.61 -26.38 5.82
N THR A 443 -27.84 -25.98 6.13
CA THR A 443 -28.26 -25.53 7.45
C THR A 443 -29.02 -26.65 8.14
N GLU A 444 -28.57 -27.06 9.33
CA GLU A 444 -29.30 -27.99 10.17
C GLU A 444 -30.14 -27.22 11.20
N GLY A 445 -31.44 -27.52 11.24
CA GLY A 445 -32.37 -26.94 12.20
C GLY A 445 -32.32 -27.67 13.55
N LEU A 446 -33.49 -27.83 14.17
CA LEU A 446 -33.63 -28.53 15.44
C LEU A 446 -33.41 -30.04 15.27
N ARG A 447 -32.61 -30.65 16.15
CA ARG A 447 -32.36 -32.10 16.16
C ARG A 447 -32.66 -32.69 17.53
N VAL A 448 -33.15 -33.92 17.55
CA VAL A 448 -33.40 -34.66 18.80
C VAL A 448 -32.26 -35.66 18.99
N VAL A 449 -31.43 -35.46 20.00
CA VAL A 449 -30.33 -36.37 20.36
C VAL A 449 -30.62 -36.90 21.75
N ASN A 450 -30.75 -38.22 21.89
CA ASN A 450 -31.08 -38.89 23.17
C ASN A 450 -32.37 -38.40 23.84
N GLY A 451 -33.37 -37.99 23.05
CA GLY A 451 -34.65 -37.47 23.57
C GLY A 451 -34.61 -35.99 23.98
N GLU A 452 -33.45 -35.34 23.92
CA GLU A 452 -33.32 -33.90 24.16
C GLU A 452 -33.34 -33.13 22.84
N MET A 453 -34.16 -32.07 22.80
CA MET A 453 -34.19 -31.14 21.67
C MET A 453 -32.97 -30.22 21.74
N GLN A 454 -32.04 -30.42 20.82
CA GLN A 454 -30.89 -29.54 20.63
C GLN A 454 -31.16 -28.58 19.47
N VAL A 455 -30.88 -27.31 19.72
CA VAL A 455 -30.86 -26.25 18.69
C VAL A 455 -29.42 -25.83 18.43
N PRO A 456 -29.07 -25.44 17.20
CA PRO A 456 -27.75 -24.91 16.90
C PRO A 456 -27.46 -23.62 17.71
N PRO A 457 -26.19 -23.31 18.01
CA PRO A 457 -24.97 -23.99 17.56
C PRO A 457 -24.71 -25.32 18.27
N PHE A 458 -24.36 -26.35 17.51
CA PHE A 458 -23.99 -27.66 18.02
C PHE A 458 -22.52 -27.70 18.43
N PRO A 459 -22.17 -28.34 19.55
CA PRO A 459 -20.79 -28.49 19.96
C PRO A 459 -20.01 -29.42 19.01
N PRO A 460 -18.66 -29.36 19.02
CA PRO A 460 -17.81 -30.30 18.31
C PRO A 460 -18.22 -31.76 18.54
N SER A 461 -18.46 -32.50 17.46
CA SER A 461 -18.86 -33.91 17.45
C SER A 461 -18.16 -34.69 16.34
N GLY A 462 -18.37 -36.00 16.27
CA GLY A 462 -17.87 -36.81 15.16
C GLY A 462 -18.45 -36.43 13.79
N GLU A 463 -19.66 -35.86 13.77
CA GLU A 463 -20.30 -35.35 12.55
C GLU A 463 -19.83 -33.94 12.20
N HIS A 464 -19.72 -33.06 13.21
CA HIS A 464 -19.27 -31.67 13.06
C HIS A 464 -17.99 -31.47 13.86
N PRO A 465 -16.79 -31.73 13.30
CA PRO A 465 -15.54 -31.73 14.06
C PRO A 465 -15.24 -30.41 14.78
N TRP A 466 -15.68 -29.30 14.23
CA TRP A 466 -15.52 -27.95 14.81
C TRP A 466 -16.84 -27.36 15.34
N GLY A 467 -17.90 -28.16 15.38
CA GLY A 467 -19.25 -27.71 15.71
C GLY A 467 -19.92 -26.94 14.58
N THR A 468 -21.10 -26.39 14.87
CA THR A 468 -21.88 -25.59 13.90
C THR A 468 -22.04 -24.15 14.33
N ASP A 469 -22.33 -23.27 13.37
CA ASP A 469 -22.69 -21.89 13.66
C ASP A 469 -24.14 -21.76 14.15
N VAL A 470 -24.59 -20.52 14.40
CA VAL A 470 -25.97 -20.22 14.86
C VAL A 470 -27.06 -20.65 13.88
N MET A 471 -26.71 -20.98 12.62
CA MET A 471 -27.64 -21.48 11.61
C MET A 471 -27.50 -23.00 11.38
N GLY A 472 -26.71 -23.68 12.21
CA GLY A 472 -26.47 -25.11 12.10
C GLY A 472 -25.60 -25.51 10.91
N ARG A 473 -24.75 -24.60 10.40
CA ARG A 473 -23.80 -24.90 9.32
C ARG A 473 -22.48 -25.38 9.90
N ASP A 474 -21.88 -26.42 9.32
CA ASP A 474 -20.57 -26.93 9.73
C ASP A 474 -19.48 -25.85 9.61
N ILE A 475 -18.85 -25.52 10.75
CA ILE A 475 -17.80 -24.49 10.82
C ILE A 475 -16.57 -24.94 10.02
N LEU A 476 -16.23 -26.23 10.02
CA LEU A 476 -15.08 -26.74 9.27
C LEU A 476 -15.32 -26.55 7.76
N ALA A 477 -16.50 -26.91 7.27
CA ALA A 477 -16.91 -26.66 5.89
C ALA A 477 -16.85 -25.18 5.51
N LEU A 478 -17.37 -24.29 6.37
CA LEU A 478 -17.36 -22.85 6.15
C LEU A 478 -15.92 -22.30 6.04
N VAL A 479 -15.01 -22.75 6.91
CA VAL A 479 -13.61 -22.30 6.90
C VAL A 479 -12.88 -22.76 5.65
N PHE A 480 -13.06 -24.02 5.24
CA PHE A 480 -12.41 -24.56 4.05
C PHE A 480 -12.93 -23.90 2.76
N ALA A 481 -14.25 -23.74 2.63
CA ALA A 481 -14.85 -23.05 1.49
C ALA A 481 -14.46 -21.56 1.44
N GLY A 482 -14.39 -20.90 2.60
CA GLY A 482 -13.89 -19.54 2.73
C GLY A 482 -12.42 -19.42 2.33
N THR A 483 -11.58 -20.38 2.76
CA THR A 483 -10.15 -20.45 2.42
C THR A 483 -9.95 -20.57 0.92
N GLN A 484 -10.68 -21.48 0.26
CA GLN A 484 -10.59 -21.67 -1.19
C GLN A 484 -10.95 -20.40 -1.96
N ARG A 485 -12.06 -19.74 -1.60
CA ARG A 485 -12.50 -18.49 -2.23
C ARG A 485 -11.50 -17.36 -2.02
N THR A 486 -11.00 -17.22 -0.79
CA THR A 486 -10.04 -16.17 -0.43
C THR A 486 -8.70 -16.39 -1.13
N LEU A 487 -8.20 -17.64 -1.18
CA LEU A 487 -6.95 -17.97 -1.85
C LEU A 487 -7.05 -17.79 -3.37
N ALA A 488 -8.15 -18.23 -3.99
CA ALA A 488 -8.39 -18.04 -5.42
C ALA A 488 -8.42 -16.54 -5.78
N LEU A 489 -9.14 -15.73 -4.99
CA LEU A 489 -9.16 -14.28 -5.19
C LEU A 489 -7.78 -13.66 -4.98
N ALA A 490 -7.05 -14.07 -3.94
CA ALA A 490 -5.71 -13.57 -3.66
C ALA A 490 -4.73 -13.89 -4.80
N VAL A 491 -4.73 -15.12 -5.30
CA VAL A 491 -3.92 -15.54 -6.46
C VAL A 491 -4.28 -14.72 -7.69
N PHE A 492 -5.57 -14.56 -7.97
CA PHE A 492 -6.04 -13.76 -9.10
C PHE A 492 -5.58 -12.30 -9.00
N VAL A 493 -5.76 -11.66 -7.83
CA VAL A 493 -5.33 -10.27 -7.61
C VAL A 493 -3.83 -10.12 -7.73
N VAL A 494 -3.04 -11.05 -7.19
CA VAL A 494 -1.57 -11.04 -7.31
C VAL A 494 -1.15 -11.19 -8.76
N LEU A 495 -1.72 -12.15 -9.49
CA LEU A 495 -1.44 -12.34 -10.92
C LEU A 495 -1.83 -11.13 -11.74
N ALA A 496 -3.01 -10.55 -11.51
CA ALA A 496 -3.47 -9.33 -12.16
C ALA A 496 -2.53 -8.15 -11.85
N ARG A 497 -2.11 -7.99 -10.60
CA ARG A 497 -1.15 -6.95 -10.20
C ARG A 497 0.22 -7.14 -10.83
N VAL A 498 0.73 -8.37 -10.86
CA VAL A 498 2.03 -8.69 -11.45
C VAL A 498 2.00 -8.49 -12.95
N THR A 499 0.95 -8.95 -13.63
CA THR A 499 0.79 -8.77 -15.08
C THR A 499 0.64 -7.30 -15.45
N LEU A 500 -0.29 -6.58 -14.80
CA LEU A 500 -0.48 -5.15 -15.05
C LEU A 500 0.79 -4.36 -14.71
N GLY A 501 1.39 -4.61 -13.53
CA GLY A 501 2.60 -3.93 -13.08
C GLY A 501 3.81 -4.22 -13.97
N ALA A 502 3.98 -5.47 -14.42
CA ALA A 502 5.03 -5.83 -15.36
C ALA A 502 4.81 -5.19 -16.74
N VAL A 503 3.56 -5.15 -17.23
CA VAL A 503 3.24 -4.47 -18.49
C VAL A 503 3.52 -2.98 -18.38
N LEU A 504 3.04 -2.31 -17.34
CA LEU A 504 3.31 -0.89 -17.11
C LEU A 504 4.80 -0.62 -16.93
N GLY A 505 5.52 -1.48 -16.20
CA GLY A 505 6.97 -1.38 -16.02
C GLY A 505 7.76 -1.62 -17.31
N MET A 506 7.34 -2.58 -18.13
CA MET A 506 7.93 -2.81 -19.46
C MET A 506 7.67 -1.64 -20.38
N VAL A 507 6.47 -1.06 -20.36
CA VAL A 507 6.13 0.14 -21.13
C VAL A 507 7.00 1.32 -20.65
N ALA A 508 7.08 1.57 -19.35
CA ALA A 508 7.92 2.62 -18.78
C ALA A 508 9.40 2.45 -19.19
N GLY A 509 9.96 1.24 -19.00
CA GLY A 509 11.35 0.94 -19.34
C GLY A 509 11.64 0.97 -20.84
N TRP A 510 10.68 0.55 -21.68
CA TRP A 510 10.82 0.59 -23.14
C TRP A 510 10.80 2.04 -23.66
N PHE A 511 10.00 2.90 -23.03
CA PHE A 511 9.98 4.33 -23.30
C PHE A 511 10.73 5.13 -22.24
N ALA A 512 11.87 4.62 -21.77
CA ALA A 512 12.68 5.31 -20.77
C ALA A 512 13.03 6.73 -21.26
N GLY A 513 12.73 7.74 -20.44
CA GLY A 513 12.89 9.15 -20.82
C GLY A 513 11.79 9.71 -21.74
N SER A 514 10.70 8.99 -21.97
CA SER A 514 9.46 9.51 -22.57
C SER A 514 8.52 10.08 -21.49
N TRP A 515 7.42 10.70 -21.92
CA TRP A 515 6.39 11.12 -20.96
C TRP A 515 5.67 9.94 -20.30
N VAL A 516 5.60 8.78 -20.93
CA VAL A 516 4.92 7.60 -20.37
C VAL A 516 5.67 7.07 -19.15
N ASP A 517 7.00 6.94 -19.27
CA ASP A 517 7.91 6.65 -18.15
C ASP A 517 7.76 7.69 -17.04
N ARG A 518 7.76 8.99 -17.40
CA ARG A 518 7.61 10.09 -16.44
C ARG A 518 6.24 10.14 -15.75
N LEU A 519 5.16 9.82 -16.46
CA LEU A 519 3.81 9.75 -15.90
C LEU A 519 3.76 8.64 -14.85
N PHE A 520 4.30 7.46 -15.16
CA PHE A 520 4.34 6.34 -14.23
C PHE A 520 5.24 6.63 -13.03
N LEU A 521 6.38 7.29 -13.22
CA LEU A 521 7.24 7.75 -12.12
C LEU A 521 6.57 8.84 -11.25
N SER A 522 5.68 9.65 -11.82
CA SER A 522 4.91 10.65 -11.05
C SER A 522 3.69 10.06 -10.31
N LEU A 523 3.25 8.86 -10.71
CA LEU A 523 2.16 8.11 -10.11
C LEU A 523 2.63 7.15 -9.01
N ALA A 524 3.92 6.79 -9.01
CA ALA A 524 4.59 5.96 -8.01
C ALA A 524 5.00 6.78 -6.78
#